data_AF-A0A1T1BC14-F1
#
_entry.id   AF-A0A1T1BC14-F1
#
_cell.length_a   1.000
_cell.length_b   1.000
_cell.length_c   1.000
_cell.angle_alpha   90.00
_cell.angle_beta   90.00
_cell.angle_gamma   90.00
#
_symmetry.space_group_name_H-M   'P 1'
#
loop_
_entity.id
_entity.type
_entity.pdbx_description
1 polymer ?
#
loop_
_entity_poly.entity_id
_entity_poly.type
_entity_poly.pdbx_seq_one_letter_code
_entity_poly.pdbx_strand_id
1 'polypeptide(L)'
;MRGARLVTLLLAAALTGHAGAASVKLRPQGEALTQAVRAALAAISTPELPVTLDTSGGPLLTLGGSGASAAPFNPDVAARLFVSGTERRIEFNPRGPLPLQEAVQIALARELGLSAWTPAAARTSLSGADLNGDGRIDLTDLAILMNNYGKSTTTGDLNQDRRVDDADLRLFSEQYSRR
;
A
#
# COMPACT_ATOMS: atom_id res chain seq x y z
N MET A 1 -12.49 -16.06 58.53
CA MET A 1 -13.17 -17.00 57.61
C MET A 1 -13.73 -16.24 56.43
N ARG A 2 -13.70 -16.87 55.24
CA ARG A 2 -14.23 -16.44 53.93
C ARG A 2 -13.27 -15.61 53.08
N GLY A 3 -12.40 -16.33 52.37
CA GLY A 3 -11.84 -15.87 51.11
C GLY A 3 -12.89 -15.92 50.00
N ALA A 4 -12.84 -14.94 49.10
CA ALA A 4 -13.54 -14.97 47.83
C ALA A 4 -12.54 -15.37 46.73
N ARG A 5 -12.83 -16.46 46.04
CA ARG A 5 -12.05 -17.00 44.93
C ARG A 5 -12.48 -16.32 43.61
N LEU A 6 -11.44 -16.00 42.82
CA LEU A 6 -11.36 -15.84 41.36
C LEU A 6 -12.58 -16.21 40.50
N VAL A 7 -12.84 -15.37 39.49
CA VAL A 7 -12.82 -15.81 38.07
C VAL A 7 -12.23 -14.68 37.22
N THR A 8 -10.97 -14.79 36.83
CA THR A 8 -10.37 -13.97 35.77
C THR A 8 -10.63 -14.68 34.45
N LEU A 9 -11.45 -14.10 33.58
CA LEU A 9 -11.64 -14.59 32.23
C LEU A 9 -10.39 -14.24 31.41
N LEU A 10 -9.49 -15.22 31.23
CA LEU A 10 -8.38 -15.14 30.27
C LEU A 10 -8.97 -15.29 28.86
N LEU A 11 -9.16 -14.18 28.15
CA LEU A 11 -9.44 -14.20 26.73
C LEU A 11 -8.15 -14.60 26.00
N ALA A 12 -8.11 -15.83 25.51
CA ALA A 12 -7.02 -16.33 24.67
C ALA A 12 -7.02 -15.54 23.35
N ALA A 13 -6.14 -14.54 23.24
CA ALA A 13 -5.83 -13.92 21.96
C ALA A 13 -5.04 -14.94 21.13
N ALA A 14 -5.70 -15.56 20.15
CA ALA A 14 -5.05 -16.33 19.13
C ALA A 14 -4.10 -15.41 18.35
N LEU A 15 -2.79 -15.53 18.62
CA LEU A 15 -1.72 -14.98 17.78
C LEU A 15 -1.72 -15.72 16.44
N THR A 16 -2.67 -15.38 15.59
CA THR A 16 -2.56 -15.64 14.15
C THR A 16 -1.54 -14.61 13.64
N GLY A 17 -0.38 -15.08 13.19
CA GLY A 17 0.57 -14.21 12.49
C GLY A 17 -0.16 -13.59 11.31
N HIS A 18 -0.33 -12.27 11.34
CA HIS A 18 -1.02 -11.55 10.28
C HIS A 18 -0.11 -11.48 9.07
N ALA A 19 -0.66 -11.82 7.91
CA ALA A 19 -0.03 -11.57 6.62
C ALA A 19 0.45 -10.10 6.56
N GLY A 20 1.61 -9.86 5.95
CA GLY A 20 2.24 -8.54 5.89
C GLY A 20 1.27 -7.51 5.31
N ALA A 21 0.73 -6.62 6.15
CA ALA A 21 -0.17 -5.57 5.72
C ALA A 21 0.62 -4.53 4.90
N ALA A 22 0.06 -4.11 3.76
CA ALA A 22 0.63 -3.04 2.96
C ALA A 22 0.13 -1.69 3.48
N SER A 23 1.04 -0.89 4.05
CA SER A 23 0.77 0.47 4.50
C SER A 23 1.13 1.48 3.40
N VAL A 24 0.11 2.11 2.80
CA VAL A 24 0.28 3.05 1.68
C VAL A 24 0.34 4.48 2.20
N LYS A 25 1.49 5.13 2.02
CA LYS A 25 1.74 6.50 2.49
C LYS A 25 1.19 7.54 1.53
N LEU A 26 0.10 8.21 1.94
CA LEU A 26 -0.55 9.28 1.17
C LEU A 26 -1.13 10.33 2.14
N ARG A 27 -1.10 11.60 1.75
CA ARG A 27 -1.68 12.70 2.53
C ARG A 27 -2.90 13.32 1.82
N PRO A 28 -4.08 12.67 1.77
CA PRO A 28 -5.29 13.27 1.21
C PRO A 28 -5.77 14.46 2.04
N GLN A 29 -6.15 15.53 1.35
CA GLN A 29 -6.69 16.75 1.96
C GLN A 29 -8.21 16.82 1.76
N GLY A 30 -8.94 16.98 2.86
CA GLY A 30 -10.40 17.07 2.88
C GLY A 30 -11.10 15.71 2.93
N GLU A 31 -12.37 15.75 3.33
CA GLU A 31 -13.18 14.55 3.60
C GLU A 31 -13.41 13.71 2.33
N ALA A 32 -13.90 14.34 1.26
CA ALA A 32 -14.25 13.65 0.02
C ALA A 32 -13.07 12.87 -0.58
N LEU A 33 -11.88 13.48 -0.61
CA LEU A 33 -10.68 12.84 -1.15
C LEU A 33 -10.17 11.73 -0.22
N THR A 34 -10.24 11.95 1.10
CA THR A 34 -9.88 10.91 2.08
C THR A 34 -10.79 9.69 1.96
N GLN A 35 -12.09 9.90 1.78
CA GLN A 35 -13.06 8.82 1.55
C GLN A 35 -12.79 8.10 0.23
N ALA A 36 -12.54 8.83 -0.85
CA ALA A 36 -12.23 8.23 -2.16
C ALA A 36 -10.95 7.38 -2.13
N VAL A 37 -9.91 7.84 -1.43
CA VAL A 37 -8.66 7.08 -1.23
C VAL A 37 -8.93 5.83 -0.38
N ARG A 38 -9.64 5.95 0.75
CA ARG A 38 -9.98 4.79 1.58
C ARG A 38 -10.80 3.75 0.82
N ALA A 39 -11.80 4.20 0.04
CA ALA A 39 -12.61 3.32 -0.80
C ALA A 39 -11.77 2.66 -1.90
N ALA A 40 -10.83 3.39 -2.51
CA ALA A 40 -9.92 2.82 -3.51
C ALA A 40 -9.06 1.71 -2.91
N LEU A 41 -8.39 1.97 -1.77
CA LEU A 41 -7.53 1.00 -1.11
C LEU A 41 -8.33 -0.22 -0.62
N ALA A 42 -9.53 -0.02 -0.07
CA ALA A 42 -10.41 -1.11 0.33
C ALA A 42 -10.79 -2.02 -0.85
N ALA A 43 -10.92 -1.49 -2.07
CA ALA A 43 -11.27 -2.28 -3.26
C ALA A 43 -10.16 -3.24 -3.73
N ILE A 44 -8.90 -3.02 -3.31
CA ILE A 44 -7.76 -3.90 -3.62
C ILE A 44 -7.25 -4.66 -2.40
N SER A 45 -7.82 -4.40 -1.22
CA SER A 45 -7.46 -5.07 0.03
C SER A 45 -8.11 -6.45 0.12
N THR A 46 -7.37 -7.43 0.63
CA THR A 46 -7.91 -8.76 0.97
C THR A 46 -7.55 -9.12 2.42
N PRO A 47 -8.12 -10.19 3.00
CA PRO A 47 -7.67 -10.69 4.30
C PRO A 47 -6.18 -11.08 4.32
N GLU A 48 -5.66 -11.57 3.20
CA GLU A 48 -4.27 -12.01 3.02
C GLU A 48 -3.31 -10.87 2.68
N LEU A 49 -3.82 -9.74 2.19
CA LEU A 49 -3.06 -8.52 2.02
C LEU A 49 -3.92 -7.31 2.39
N PRO A 50 -4.00 -6.97 3.69
CA PRO A 50 -4.66 -5.77 4.13
C PRO A 50 -3.93 -4.55 3.56
N VAL A 51 -4.61 -3.72 2.76
CA VAL A 51 -4.06 -2.47 2.21
C VAL A 51 -4.67 -1.31 2.98
N THR A 52 -3.82 -0.56 3.69
CA THR A 52 -4.25 0.52 4.59
C THR A 52 -3.64 1.86 4.22
N LEU A 53 -4.31 2.94 4.61
CA LEU A 53 -3.82 4.31 4.42
C LEU A 53 -2.99 4.75 5.62
N ASP A 54 -1.75 5.16 5.38
CA ASP A 54 -0.89 5.86 6.33
C ASP A 54 -0.74 7.33 5.91
N THR A 55 -1.22 8.24 6.75
CA THR A 55 -1.18 9.68 6.48
C THR A 55 0.06 10.38 7.02
N SER A 56 1.03 9.64 7.58
CA SER A 56 2.26 10.20 8.15
C SER A 56 3.25 10.71 7.10
N GLY A 57 3.07 10.33 5.83
CA GLY A 57 3.99 10.71 4.76
C GLY A 57 3.46 10.45 3.35
N GLY A 58 4.36 10.53 2.37
CA GLY A 58 4.04 10.32 0.95
C GLY A 58 3.47 11.57 0.26
N PRO A 59 3.01 11.44 -1.00
CA PRO A 59 2.49 12.55 -1.76
C PRO A 59 1.29 13.23 -1.10
N LEU A 60 1.22 14.55 -1.22
CA LEU A 60 0.03 15.33 -0.87
C LEU A 60 -1.04 15.14 -1.94
N LEU A 61 -2.27 14.85 -1.57
CA LEU A 61 -3.38 14.66 -2.50
C LEU A 61 -4.39 15.80 -2.28
N THR A 62 -4.73 16.55 -3.32
CA THR A 62 -5.68 17.68 -3.23
C THR A 62 -6.76 17.63 -4.30
N LEU A 63 -7.94 18.13 -3.96
CA LEU A 63 -9.00 18.38 -4.94
C LEU A 63 -8.89 19.83 -5.43
N GLY A 64 -8.60 20.01 -6.71
CA GLY A 64 -8.23 21.31 -7.27
C GLY A 64 -6.75 21.66 -7.04
N GLY A 65 -6.33 22.75 -7.68
CA GLY A 65 -5.00 23.31 -7.48
C GLY A 65 -4.95 24.06 -6.16
N SER A 66 -3.85 23.91 -5.43
CA SER A 66 -3.65 24.58 -4.14
C SER A 66 -2.76 25.82 -4.27
N GLY A 67 -3.14 26.92 -3.62
CA GLY A 67 -2.32 28.14 -3.48
C GLY A 67 -2.71 29.29 -4.43
N ALA A 68 -2.11 30.46 -4.19
CA ALA A 68 -2.45 31.74 -4.86
C ALA A 68 -2.12 31.79 -6.37
N SER A 69 -1.44 30.77 -6.90
CA SER A 69 -1.04 30.66 -8.31
C SER A 69 -1.49 29.35 -8.96
N ALA A 70 -2.54 28.71 -8.43
CA ALA A 70 -3.06 27.46 -8.95
C ALA A 70 -3.52 27.64 -10.40
N ALA A 71 -2.68 27.21 -11.35
CA ALA A 71 -3.01 27.23 -12.76
C ALA A 71 -4.30 26.42 -13.00
N PRO A 72 -5.23 26.93 -13.82
CA PRO A 72 -6.47 26.22 -14.13
C PRO A 72 -6.16 24.84 -14.73
N PHE A 73 -7.03 23.88 -14.45
CA PHE A 73 -6.93 22.56 -15.06
C PHE A 73 -7.30 22.63 -16.55
N ASN A 74 -6.61 21.83 -17.36
CA ASN A 74 -7.17 21.41 -18.63
C ASN A 74 -8.41 20.54 -18.34
N PRO A 75 -9.59 20.82 -18.95
CA PRO A 75 -10.82 20.06 -18.70
C PRO A 75 -10.70 18.57 -19.02
N ASP A 76 -9.80 18.16 -19.92
CA ASP A 76 -9.62 16.77 -20.34
C ASP A 76 -8.65 15.98 -19.44
N VAL A 77 -8.10 16.63 -18.40
CA VAL A 77 -7.15 16.01 -17.48
C VAL A 77 -7.82 15.75 -16.14
N ALA A 78 -7.87 14.48 -15.73
CA ALA A 78 -8.49 14.06 -14.46
C ALA A 78 -7.61 14.34 -13.22
N ALA A 79 -6.29 14.22 -13.37
CA ALA A 79 -5.33 14.51 -12.31
C ALA A 79 -3.97 14.90 -12.89
N ARG A 80 -3.17 15.64 -12.13
CA ARG A 80 -1.79 15.99 -12.48
C ARG A 80 -0.86 15.82 -11.30
N LEU A 81 0.41 15.52 -11.58
CA LEU A 81 1.48 15.53 -10.60
C LEU A 81 2.19 16.89 -10.65
N PHE A 82 2.31 17.52 -9.50
CA PHE A 82 3.12 18.71 -9.29
C PHE A 82 4.29 18.36 -8.37
N VAL A 83 5.49 18.77 -8.76
CA VAL A 83 6.71 18.58 -7.95
C VAL A 83 7.36 19.93 -7.73
N SER A 84 7.53 20.30 -6.47
CA SER A 84 8.19 21.56 -6.09
C SER A 84 9.11 21.32 -4.91
N GLY A 85 10.42 21.46 -5.14
CA GLY A 85 11.43 21.05 -4.17
C GLY A 85 11.27 19.57 -3.84
N THR A 86 11.05 19.25 -2.56
CA THR A 86 10.83 17.89 -2.06
C THR A 86 9.35 17.49 -2.00
N GLU A 87 8.42 18.42 -2.23
CA GLU A 87 6.99 18.17 -2.13
C GLU A 87 6.46 17.62 -3.45
N ARG A 88 5.90 16.40 -3.41
CA ARG A 88 5.14 15.79 -4.50
C ARG A 88 3.66 15.91 -4.18
N ARG A 89 2.88 16.53 -5.08
CA ARG A 89 1.43 16.71 -4.92
C ARG A 89 0.68 16.18 -6.13
N ILE A 90 -0.32 15.35 -5.89
CA ILE A 90 -1.28 14.88 -6.89
C ILE A 90 -2.54 15.74 -6.75
N GLU A 91 -2.82 16.55 -7.77
CA GLU A 91 -3.98 17.43 -7.80
C GLU A 91 -5.05 16.80 -8.70
N PHE A 92 -6.24 16.54 -8.15
CA PHE A 92 -7.40 16.00 -8.86
C PHE A 92 -8.26 17.14 -9.41
N ASN A 93 -8.67 17.03 -10.67
CA ASN A 93 -9.51 18.03 -11.31
C ASN A 93 -10.97 17.91 -10.83
N PRO A 94 -11.52 18.90 -10.10
CA PRO A 94 -12.89 18.84 -9.60
C PRO A 94 -13.95 18.89 -10.71
N ARG A 95 -13.56 19.34 -11.90
CA ARG A 95 -14.40 19.44 -13.11
C ARG A 95 -13.78 18.66 -14.27
N GLY A 96 -12.99 17.63 -13.94
CA GLY A 96 -12.33 16.79 -14.94
C GLY A 96 -13.30 15.84 -15.64
N PRO A 97 -12.80 15.04 -16.59
CA PRO A 97 -13.64 14.18 -17.40
C PRO A 97 -14.09 12.92 -16.66
N LEU A 98 -13.53 12.64 -15.48
CA LEU A 98 -13.78 11.44 -14.69
C LEU A 98 -14.36 11.78 -13.32
N PRO A 99 -15.25 10.92 -12.77
CA PRO A 99 -15.63 10.98 -11.36
C PRO A 99 -14.40 10.86 -10.44
N LEU A 100 -14.46 11.50 -9.27
CA LEU A 100 -13.34 11.54 -8.32
C LEU A 100 -12.80 10.16 -7.97
N GLN A 101 -13.69 9.19 -7.73
CA GLN A 101 -13.30 7.83 -7.36
C GLN A 101 -12.45 7.15 -8.43
N GLU A 102 -12.82 7.30 -9.70
CA GLU A 102 -12.11 6.72 -10.84
C GLU A 102 -10.77 7.44 -11.07
N ALA A 103 -10.76 8.77 -10.97
CA ALA A 103 -9.54 9.55 -11.06
C ALA A 103 -8.52 9.14 -9.97
N VAL A 104 -8.99 8.91 -8.73
CA VAL A 104 -8.16 8.42 -7.62
C VAL A 104 -7.58 7.04 -7.92
N GLN A 105 -8.40 6.08 -8.37
CA GLN A 105 -7.89 4.75 -8.71
C GLN A 105 -6.81 4.79 -9.80
N ILE A 106 -7.01 5.57 -10.86
CA ILE A 106 -6.03 5.70 -11.94
C ILE A 106 -4.75 6.37 -11.46
N ALA A 107 -4.86 7.44 -10.67
CA ALA A 107 -3.70 8.14 -10.14
C ALA A 107 -2.90 7.25 -9.17
N LEU A 108 -3.59 6.54 -8.27
CA LEU A 108 -2.96 5.63 -7.34
C LEU A 108 -2.38 4.40 -8.04
N ALA A 109 -3.01 3.89 -9.10
CA ALA A 109 -2.44 2.80 -9.89
C ALA A 109 -1.05 3.16 -10.40
N ARG A 110 -0.90 4.37 -10.95
CA ARG A 110 0.38 4.89 -11.43
C ARG A 110 1.37 5.13 -10.30
N GLU A 111 0.91 5.75 -9.22
CA GLU A 111 1.76 6.07 -8.06
C GLU A 111 2.32 4.81 -7.39
N LEU A 112 1.53 3.74 -7.34
CA LEU A 112 1.89 2.48 -6.69
C LEU A 112 2.47 1.44 -7.66
N GLY A 113 2.66 1.78 -8.94
CA GLY A 113 3.19 0.86 -9.94
C GLY A 113 2.29 -0.34 -10.26
N LEU A 114 0.98 -0.21 -10.05
CA LEU A 114 0.00 -1.27 -10.30
C LEU A 114 -0.31 -1.35 -11.79
N SER A 115 -0.27 -2.56 -12.36
CA SER A 115 -0.66 -2.82 -13.75
C SER A 115 -2.18 -2.67 -13.99
N ALA A 116 -2.98 -2.87 -12.94
CA ALA A 116 -4.43 -2.65 -12.92
C ALA A 116 -4.89 -2.43 -11.46
N TRP A 117 -6.04 -1.77 -11.26
CA TRP A 117 -6.62 -1.60 -9.92
C TRP A 117 -7.36 -2.87 -9.46
N THR A 118 -6.59 -3.93 -9.17
CA THR A 118 -7.13 -5.24 -8.76
C THR A 118 -6.37 -5.81 -7.55
N PRO A 119 -7.00 -6.66 -6.73
CA PRO A 119 -6.31 -7.33 -5.63
C PRO A 119 -5.08 -8.14 -6.08
N ALA A 120 -5.14 -8.77 -7.26
CA ALA A 120 -4.02 -9.55 -7.78
C ALA A 120 -2.80 -8.67 -8.13
N ALA A 121 -3.02 -7.52 -8.78
CA ALA A 121 -1.95 -6.57 -9.06
C ALA A 121 -1.40 -5.95 -7.75
N ALA A 122 -2.26 -5.64 -6.80
CA ALA A 122 -1.85 -5.16 -5.48
C ALA A 122 -0.99 -6.17 -4.74
N ARG A 123 -1.35 -7.46 -4.82
CA ARG A 123 -0.57 -8.56 -4.27
C ARG A 123 0.85 -8.61 -4.85
N THR A 124 0.96 -8.52 -6.17
CA THR A 124 2.27 -8.47 -6.84
C THR A 124 3.09 -7.27 -6.38
N SER A 125 2.55 -6.06 -6.50
CA SER A 125 3.34 -4.83 -6.32
C SER A 125 3.53 -4.40 -4.86
N LEU A 126 2.60 -4.71 -3.96
CA LEU A 126 2.60 -4.18 -2.58
C LEU A 126 3.07 -5.17 -1.52
N SER A 127 3.17 -6.46 -1.85
CA SER A 127 3.66 -7.47 -0.89
C SER A 127 5.17 -7.39 -0.65
N GLY A 128 5.91 -6.70 -1.54
CA GLY A 128 7.37 -6.67 -1.54
C GLY A 128 8.03 -7.94 -2.08
N ALA A 129 7.25 -8.96 -2.48
CA ALA A 129 7.77 -10.24 -2.95
C ALA A 129 8.20 -10.26 -4.43
N ASP A 130 7.78 -9.28 -5.24
CA ASP A 130 8.35 -9.01 -6.57
C ASP A 130 9.67 -8.25 -6.39
N LEU A 131 10.76 -9.01 -6.20
CA LEU A 131 12.06 -8.48 -5.78
C LEU A 131 12.86 -7.92 -6.97
N ASN A 132 12.55 -8.35 -8.19
CA ASN A 132 13.18 -7.82 -9.40
C ASN A 132 12.36 -6.71 -10.08
N GLY A 133 11.09 -6.52 -9.69
CA GLY A 133 10.19 -5.49 -10.20
C GLY A 133 9.62 -5.79 -11.60
N ASP A 134 9.56 -7.05 -12.02
CA ASP A 134 9.10 -7.44 -13.36
C ASP A 134 7.58 -7.67 -13.45
N GLY A 135 6.86 -7.51 -12.33
CA GLY A 135 5.43 -7.69 -12.25
C GLY A 135 4.99 -9.15 -12.07
N ARG A 136 5.91 -10.05 -11.71
CA ARG A 136 5.63 -11.44 -11.34
C ARG A 136 6.28 -11.74 -9.98
N ILE A 137 5.81 -12.81 -9.35
CA ILE A 137 6.42 -13.36 -8.13
C ILE A 137 6.75 -14.80 -8.45
N ASP A 138 7.98 -15.05 -8.88
CA ASP A 138 8.42 -16.34 -9.42
C ASP A 138 9.78 -16.82 -8.87
N LEU A 139 10.37 -17.83 -9.52
CA LEU A 139 11.63 -18.43 -9.08
C LEU A 139 12.81 -17.46 -9.16
N THR A 140 12.71 -16.42 -9.99
CA THR A 140 13.72 -15.35 -10.10
C THR A 140 13.74 -14.54 -8.82
N ASP A 141 12.58 -14.16 -8.29
CA ASP A 141 12.48 -13.47 -7.01
C ASP A 141 12.92 -14.37 -5.85
N LEU A 142 12.53 -15.65 -5.87
CA LEU A 142 13.00 -16.61 -4.88
C LEU A 142 14.53 -16.72 -4.89
N ALA A 143 15.17 -16.72 -6.06
CA ALA A 143 16.62 -16.75 -6.17
C ALA A 143 17.26 -15.49 -5.56
N ILE A 144 16.65 -14.30 -5.75
CA ILE A 144 17.10 -13.06 -5.12
C ILE A 144 16.96 -13.14 -3.60
N LEU A 145 15.82 -13.62 -3.09
CA LEU A 145 15.58 -13.82 -1.66
C LEU A 145 16.63 -14.75 -1.06
N MET A 146 16.85 -15.92 -1.67
CA MET A 146 17.82 -16.92 -1.20
C MET A 146 19.26 -16.41 -1.28
N ASN A 147 19.60 -15.62 -2.29
CA ASN A 147 20.91 -14.97 -2.36
C ASN A 147 21.12 -13.98 -1.20
N ASN A 148 20.06 -13.41 -0.65
CA ASN A 148 20.12 -12.48 0.48
C ASN A 148 19.92 -13.15 1.85
N TYR A 149 19.60 -14.44 1.87
CA TYR A 149 19.33 -15.19 3.11
C TYR A 149 20.47 -15.06 4.13
N GLY A 150 20.11 -14.75 5.38
CA GLY A 150 21.01 -14.51 6.50
C GLY A 150 21.70 -13.14 6.51
N LYS A 151 21.51 -12.30 5.47
CA LYS A 151 22.10 -10.96 5.39
C LYS A 151 21.16 -9.90 5.98
N SER A 152 21.75 -8.78 6.41
CA SER A 152 21.02 -7.56 6.75
C SER A 152 20.96 -6.63 5.55
N THR A 153 19.93 -6.80 4.72
CA THR A 153 19.65 -6.00 3.54
C THR A 153 18.16 -5.76 3.42
N THR A 154 17.74 -4.66 2.79
CA THR A 154 16.33 -4.37 2.56
C THR A 154 15.71 -5.25 1.47
N THR A 155 16.51 -5.73 0.51
CA THR A 155 16.02 -6.60 -0.56
C THR A 155 15.78 -8.01 -0.02
N GLY A 156 14.51 -8.37 0.14
CA GLY A 156 14.10 -9.66 0.70
C GLY A 156 13.79 -9.65 2.19
N ASP A 157 13.96 -8.51 2.88
CA ASP A 157 13.48 -8.27 4.26
C ASP A 157 12.03 -7.81 4.18
N LEU A 158 11.12 -8.77 4.01
CA LEU A 158 9.70 -8.56 3.77
C LEU A 158 8.96 -8.17 5.05
N ASN A 159 9.45 -8.58 6.22
CA ASN A 159 8.88 -8.23 7.52
C ASN A 159 9.48 -6.95 8.15
N GLN A 160 10.53 -6.38 7.53
CA GLN A 160 11.24 -5.17 7.95
C GLN A 160 11.95 -5.28 9.31
N ASP A 161 12.40 -6.48 9.68
CA ASP A 161 13.14 -6.73 10.93
C ASP A 161 14.66 -6.54 10.82
N ARG A 162 15.15 -6.16 9.63
CA ARG A 162 16.55 -5.92 9.25
C ARG A 162 17.37 -7.18 9.02
N ARG A 163 16.73 -8.33 8.84
CA ARG A 163 17.37 -9.58 8.44
C ARG A 163 16.48 -10.29 7.41
N VAL A 164 17.12 -10.95 6.45
CA VAL A 164 16.44 -11.88 5.55
C VAL A 164 16.54 -13.29 6.13
N ASP A 165 15.43 -13.87 6.59
CA ASP A 165 15.41 -15.23 7.17
C ASP A 165 14.14 -16.05 6.87
N ASP A 166 13.90 -17.10 7.66
CA ASP A 166 12.76 -18.01 7.51
C ASP A 166 11.40 -17.27 7.60
N ALA A 167 11.34 -16.14 8.32
CA ALA A 167 10.13 -15.32 8.39
C ALA A 167 9.81 -14.71 7.02
N ASP A 168 10.82 -14.19 6.31
CA ASP A 168 10.64 -13.63 4.97
C ASP A 168 10.37 -14.72 3.94
N LEU A 169 11.03 -15.88 4.06
CA LEU A 169 10.73 -17.03 3.19
C LEU A 169 9.26 -17.46 3.33
N ARG A 170 8.72 -17.46 4.55
CA ARG A 170 7.31 -17.75 4.78
C ARG A 170 6.41 -16.71 4.12
N LEU A 171 6.67 -15.42 4.33
CA LEU A 171 5.92 -14.33 3.70
C LEU A 171 5.97 -14.43 2.17
N PHE A 172 7.14 -14.70 1.60
CA PHE A 172 7.30 -14.91 0.16
C PHE A 172 6.45 -16.08 -0.34
N SER A 173 6.46 -17.22 0.38
CA SER A 173 5.70 -18.42 0.00
C SER A 173 4.19 -18.18 0.00
N GLU A 174 3.69 -17.28 0.86
CA GLU A 174 2.29 -16.88 0.88
C GLU A 174 1.90 -16.08 -0.35
N GLN A 175 2.86 -15.47 -1.07
CA GLN A 175 2.65 -14.66 -2.27
C GLN A 175 2.93 -15.43 -3.57
N TYR A 176 3.91 -16.32 -3.52
CA TYR A 176 4.42 -17.11 -4.65
C TYR A 176 3.32 -17.83 -5.43
N SER A 177 3.26 -17.57 -6.73
CA SER A 177 2.32 -18.22 -7.64
C SER A 177 3.10 -19.08 -8.63
N ARG A 178 2.89 -20.40 -8.58
CA ARG A 178 3.37 -21.32 -9.62
C ARG A 178 2.50 -21.11 -10.87
N ARG A 179 2.87 -20.20 -11.75
CA ARG A 179 2.28 -20.10 -13.09
C ARG A 179 3.26 -20.58 -14.14
#